data_AF-A0A953YLH9-F1
#
_entry.id   AF-A0A953YLH9-F1
#
_cell.length_a   1.000
_cell.length_b   1.000
_cell.length_c   1.000
_cell.angle_alpha   90.00
_cell.angle_beta   90.00
_cell.angle_gamma   90.00
#
_symmetry.space_group_name_H-M   'P 1'
#
loop_
_entity.id
_entity.type
_entity.pdbx_description
1 polymer ?
#
loop_
_entity_poly.entity_id
_entity_poly.type
_entity_poly.pdbx_seq_one_letter_code
_entity_poly.pdbx_strand_id
1 'polypeptide(L)'
;MDTHAHIGLVELPARDAPNSLLIVDDDTAFRNRLSRAMEKRGYAVMAAESVAEAQVMIQQAPPAYAVLDLRVEDGNGLDLVPAIQAAREDARIVMLTGYGNIATAVAA
;
A
#
# COMPACT_ATOMS: atom_id res chain seq x y z
N MET A 1 9.80 -29.14 -15.28
CA MET A 1 8.90 -28.57 -16.30
C MET A 1 7.72 -27.98 -15.56
N ASP A 2 7.66 -26.69 -15.24
CA ASP A 2 8.45 -25.55 -15.68
C ASP A 2 8.43 -24.52 -14.55
N THR A 3 9.59 -24.24 -13.96
CA THR A 3 9.77 -23.14 -13.01
C THR A 3 10.01 -21.88 -13.81
N HIS A 4 8.95 -21.36 -14.42
CA HIS A 4 8.99 -20.03 -15.02
C HIS A 4 8.79 -18.99 -13.92
N ALA A 5 9.78 -18.11 -13.82
CA ALA A 5 9.79 -16.96 -12.94
C ALA A 5 8.52 -16.12 -13.13
N HIS A 6 7.64 -16.12 -12.13
CA HIS A 6 6.61 -15.11 -12.00
C HIS A 6 7.25 -13.84 -11.42
N ILE A 7 7.96 -13.08 -12.27
CA ILE A 7 7.96 -11.63 -12.10
C ILE A 7 6.59 -11.20 -12.61
N GLY A 8 5.59 -11.31 -11.73
CA GLY A 8 4.22 -10.95 -12.07
C GLY A 8 4.17 -9.48 -12.42
N LEU A 9 3.75 -9.14 -13.65
CA LEU A 9 3.13 -7.86 -13.91
C LEU A 9 1.94 -7.77 -12.96
N VAL A 10 2.10 -7.07 -11.84
CA VAL A 10 0.98 -6.72 -10.95
C VAL A 10 0.06 -5.87 -11.80
N GLU A 11 -1.11 -6.40 -12.15
CA GLU A 11 -2.10 -5.67 -12.93
C GLU A 11 -2.66 -4.57 -12.03
N LEU A 12 -2.17 -3.34 -12.23
CA LEU A 12 -2.63 -2.20 -11.46
C LEU A 12 -4.06 -1.84 -11.88
N PRO A 13 -4.89 -1.35 -10.93
CA PRO A 13 -6.17 -0.78 -11.29
C PRO A 13 -5.99 0.40 -12.23
N ALA A 14 -7.07 0.75 -12.93
CA ALA A 14 -7.12 2.00 -13.69
C ALA A 14 -6.71 3.18 -12.79
N ARG A 15 -5.98 4.12 -13.37
CA ARG A 15 -5.59 5.36 -12.69
C ARG A 15 -6.82 6.04 -12.10
N ASP A 16 -6.71 6.50 -10.85
CA ASP A 16 -7.76 7.18 -10.08
C ASP A 16 -9.02 6.33 -9.77
N ALA A 17 -8.93 4.98 -9.85
CA ALA A 17 -10.03 4.11 -9.46
C ALA A 17 -10.56 4.45 -8.05
N PRO A 18 -11.88 4.59 -7.84
CA PRO A 18 -12.43 5.12 -6.58
C PRO A 18 -12.31 4.17 -5.40
N ASN A 19 -12.04 2.89 -5.66
CA ASN A 19 -11.86 1.81 -4.69
C ASN A 19 -10.44 1.24 -4.69
N SER A 20 -9.45 1.93 -5.28
CA SER A 20 -8.06 1.47 -5.25
C SER A 20 -7.47 1.59 -3.85
N LEU A 21 -6.82 0.52 -3.40
CA LEU A 21 -6.21 0.43 -2.08
C LEU A 21 -4.75 -0.01 -2.21
N LEU A 22 -3.82 0.83 -1.78
CA LEU A 22 -2.42 0.44 -1.61
C LEU A 22 -2.21 -0.14 -0.20
N ILE A 23 -1.59 -1.29 -0.08
CA ILE A 23 -1.12 -1.87 1.19
C ILE A 23 0.40 -1.96 1.14
N VAL A 24 1.09 -1.39 2.13
CA VAL A 24 2.55 -1.44 2.27
C VAL A 24 2.92 -2.09 3.59
N ASP A 25 3.55 -3.26 3.53
CA ASP A 25 3.91 -4.07 4.70
C ASP A 25 4.96 -5.10 4.26
N ASP A 26 6.05 -5.28 5.02
CA ASP A 26 7.11 -6.25 4.70
C ASP A 26 6.77 -7.69 5.13
N ASP A 27 5.81 -7.88 6.04
CA ASP A 27 5.25 -9.19 6.37
C ASP A 27 4.34 -9.69 5.23
N THR A 28 4.92 -10.53 4.38
CA THR A 28 4.23 -11.18 3.25
C THR A 28 2.96 -11.93 3.68
N ALA A 29 2.96 -12.59 4.85
CA ALA A 29 1.81 -13.37 5.30
C ALA A 29 0.66 -12.45 5.74
N PHE A 30 0.97 -11.38 6.46
CA PHE A 30 0.01 -10.38 6.87
C PHE A 30 -0.52 -9.58 5.66
N ARG A 31 0.38 -9.03 4.83
CA ARG A 31 0.04 -8.32 3.58
C ARG A 31 -0.95 -9.13 2.74
N ASN A 32 -0.63 -10.39 2.45
CA ASN A 32 -1.50 -11.27 1.67
C ASN A 32 -2.86 -11.56 2.34
N ARG A 33 -2.89 -11.67 3.67
CA ARG A 33 -4.15 -11.87 4.41
C ARG A 33 -5.03 -10.63 4.34
N LEU A 34 -4.43 -9.45 4.51
CA LEU A 34 -5.13 -8.17 4.44
C LEU A 34 -5.64 -7.89 3.03
N SER A 35 -4.81 -8.09 2.00
CA SER A 35 -5.20 -7.92 0.59
C SER A 35 -6.44 -8.73 0.26
N ARG A 36 -6.44 -10.04 0.53
CA ARG A 36 -7.60 -10.91 0.30
C ARG A 36 -8.85 -10.47 1.07
N ALA A 37 -8.68 -9.91 2.27
CA ALA A 37 -9.80 -9.44 3.07
C ALA A 37 -10.41 -8.15 2.47
N MET A 38 -9.60 -7.29 1.87
CA MET A 38 -10.04 -6.03 1.26
C MET A 38 -10.60 -6.25 -0.15
N GLU A 39 -10.01 -7.14 -0.94
CA GLU A 39 -10.58 -7.57 -2.23
C GLU A 39 -12.00 -8.12 -2.05
N LYS A 40 -12.24 -8.97 -1.04
CA LYS A 40 -13.58 -9.47 -0.69
C LYS A 40 -14.58 -8.37 -0.32
N ARG A 41 -14.10 -7.18 0.06
CA ARG A 41 -14.91 -5.99 0.37
C ARG A 41 -15.07 -5.06 -0.83
N GLY A 42 -14.54 -5.45 -1.99
CA GLY A 42 -14.68 -4.71 -3.24
C GLY A 42 -13.59 -3.67 -3.48
N TYR A 43 -12.46 -3.71 -2.78
CA TYR A 43 -11.30 -2.87 -3.09
C TYR A 43 -10.47 -3.46 -4.24
N ALA A 44 -9.92 -2.59 -5.09
CA ALA A 44 -8.89 -2.96 -6.05
C ALA A 44 -7.52 -2.82 -5.38
N VAL A 45 -6.97 -3.93 -4.89
CA VAL A 45 -5.79 -3.91 -4.03
C VAL A 45 -4.50 -3.91 -4.86
N MET A 46 -3.59 -3.01 -4.50
CA MET A 46 -2.18 -3.02 -4.88
C MET A 46 -1.39 -3.28 -3.59
N ALA A 47 -0.39 -4.16 -3.64
CA ALA A 47 0.37 -4.55 -2.47
C ALA A 47 1.85 -4.39 -2.75
N ALA A 48 2.55 -3.66 -1.88
CA ALA A 48 3.98 -3.43 -1.94
C ALA A 48 4.65 -3.92 -0.67
N GLU A 49 5.88 -4.42 -0.79
CA GLU A 49 6.70 -4.85 0.36
C GLU A 49 7.69 -3.80 0.85
N SER A 50 7.85 -2.74 0.06
CA SER A 50 8.87 -1.71 0.27
C SER A 50 8.34 -0.32 -0.08
N VAL A 51 8.96 0.71 0.50
CA VAL A 51 8.74 2.11 0.14
C VAL A 51 9.05 2.34 -1.34
N ALA A 52 10.15 1.77 -1.84
CA ALA A 52 10.55 1.91 -3.23
C ALA A 52 9.49 1.37 -4.21
N GLU A 53 8.95 0.18 -3.96
CA GLU A 53 7.88 -0.41 -4.77
C GLU A 53 6.59 0.42 -4.69
N ALA A 54 6.22 0.85 -3.48
CA ALA A 54 5.06 1.70 -3.27
C ALA A 54 5.15 3.03 -4.05
N GLN A 55 6.31 3.68 -4.08
CA GLN A 55 6.50 4.92 -4.85
C GLN A 55 6.24 4.73 -6.34
N VAL A 56 6.70 3.62 -6.92
CA VAL A 56 6.43 3.30 -8.34
C VAL A 56 4.93 3.12 -8.57
N MET A 57 4.25 2.39 -7.69
CA MET A 57 2.81 2.16 -7.79
C MET A 57 2.00 3.46 -7.64
N ILE A 58 2.37 4.33 -6.70
CA ILE A 58 1.72 5.65 -6.51
C ILE A 58 1.81 6.50 -7.77
N GLN A 59 2.96 6.51 -8.44
CA GLN A 59 3.15 7.27 -9.68
C GLN A 59 2.31 6.71 -10.85
N GLN A 60 2.15 5.39 -10.92
CA GLN A 60 1.45 4.72 -12.01
C GLN A 60 -0.08 4.73 -11.81
N ALA A 61 -0.54 4.46 -10.60
CA ALA A 61 -1.95 4.36 -10.22
C ALA A 61 -2.16 4.94 -8.80
N PRO A 62 -2.36 6.27 -8.67
CA PRO A 62 -2.56 6.91 -7.38
C PRO A 62 -3.76 6.28 -6.62
N PRO A 63 -3.53 5.77 -5.39
CA PRO A 63 -4.55 5.00 -4.70
C PRO A 63 -5.58 5.90 -4.00
N ALA A 64 -6.86 5.53 -4.02
CA ALA A 64 -7.92 6.20 -3.24
C ALA A 64 -7.74 6.00 -1.72
N TYR A 65 -7.20 4.84 -1.35
CA TYR A 65 -6.96 4.45 0.02
C TYR A 65 -5.55 3.90 0.17
N ALA A 66 -4.92 4.13 1.31
CA ALA A 66 -3.65 3.50 1.64
C ALA A 66 -3.64 2.96 3.06
N VAL A 67 -3.05 1.79 3.23
CA VAL A 67 -2.72 1.18 4.52
C VAL A 67 -1.22 0.97 4.55
N LEU A 68 -0.52 1.70 5.42
CA LEU A 68 0.93 1.78 5.43
C LEU A 68 1.47 1.30 6.77
N ASP A 69 2.34 0.29 6.78
CA ASP A 69 3.15 0.01 7.97
C ASP A 69 4.10 1.19 8.22
N LEU A 70 4.18 1.63 9.48
CA LEU A 70 5.12 2.65 9.91
C LEU A 70 6.57 2.22 9.63
N ARG A 71 6.89 0.93 9.75
CA ARG A 71 8.24 0.43 9.58
C ARG A 71 8.26 -0.76 8.64
N VAL A 72 8.99 -0.59 7.54
CA VAL A 72 9.28 -1.66 6.57
C VAL A 72 10.79 -1.77 6.36
N GLU A 73 11.25 -2.85 5.72
CA GLU A 73 12.69 -3.14 5.57
C GLU A 73 13.51 -1.98 5.00
N ASP A 74 12.98 -1.23 4.03
CA ASP A 74 13.70 -0.17 3.30
C ASP A 74 13.36 1.26 3.74
N GLY A 75 12.52 1.47 4.76
CA GLY A 75 12.18 2.82 5.20
C GLY A 75 10.99 2.96 6.14
N ASN A 76 10.43 4.18 6.16
CA ASN A 76 9.29 4.57 6.98
C ASN A 76 8.06 4.81 6.11
N GLY A 77 6.94 4.15 6.40
CA GLY A 77 5.72 4.31 5.60
C GLY A 77 5.15 5.73 5.62
N LEU A 78 5.43 6.54 6.65
CA LEU A 78 5.03 7.95 6.68
C LEU A 78 5.64 8.76 5.52
N ASP A 79 6.78 8.36 4.98
CA ASP A 79 7.45 9.05 3.88
C ASP A 79 6.65 8.95 2.56
N LEU A 80 5.69 8.02 2.47
CA LEU A 80 4.80 7.86 1.33
C LEU A 80 3.60 8.84 1.37
N VAL A 81 3.27 9.41 2.53
CA VAL A 81 2.09 10.28 2.70
C VAL A 81 2.11 11.50 1.75
N PRO A 82 3.21 12.27 1.66
CA PRO A 82 3.26 13.42 0.76
C PRO A 82 3.13 13.02 -0.71
N ALA A 83 3.70 11.89 -1.11
CA ALA A 83 3.62 11.39 -2.48
C ALA A 83 2.19 10.98 -2.85
N ILE A 84 1.49 10.30 -1.94
CA ILE A 84 0.08 9.92 -2.14
C ILE A 84 -0.79 11.17 -2.25
N GLN A 85 -0.66 12.11 -1.32
CA GLN A 85 -1.47 13.34 -1.31
C GLN A 85 -1.20 14.25 -2.52
N ALA A 86 0.06 14.35 -2.96
CA ALA A 86 0.42 15.10 -4.15
C ALA A 86 -0.13 14.46 -5.45
N ALA A 87 -0.22 13.13 -5.49
CA ALA A 87 -0.77 12.41 -6.63
C ALA A 87 -2.31 12.37 -6.62
N ARG A 88 -2.92 12.37 -5.43
CA ARG A 88 -4.36 12.29 -5.21
C ARG A 88 -4.75 12.96 -3.89
N GLU A 89 -5.31 14.16 -4.01
CA GLU A 89 -5.65 15.03 -2.86
C GLU A 89 -6.76 14.44 -1.96
N ASP A 90 -7.69 13.65 -2.52
CA ASP A 90 -8.81 13.04 -1.79
C ASP A 90 -8.47 11.67 -1.16
N ALA A 91 -7.20 11.24 -1.24
CA ALA A 91 -6.77 9.94 -0.75
C ALA A 91 -6.89 9.83 0.79
N ARG A 92 -7.31 8.65 1.26
CA ARG A 92 -7.46 8.35 2.69
C ARG A 92 -6.40 7.36 3.15
N ILE A 93 -5.65 7.72 4.18
CA ILE A 93 -4.48 6.95 4.62
C ILE A 93 -4.69 6.46 6.05
N VAL A 94 -4.37 5.18 6.29
CA VAL A 94 -4.35 4.55 7.61
C VAL A 94 -2.95 4.01 7.86
N MET A 95 -2.39 4.33 9.03
CA MET A 95 -1.10 3.77 9.47
C MET A 95 -1.33 2.48 10.27
N LEU A 96 -0.57 1.43 9.94
CA LEU A 96 -0.42 0.24 10.76
C LEU A 96 0.78 0.42 11.69
N THR A 97 0.61 0.04 12.96
CA THR A 97 1.68 0.05 13.94
C THR A 97 1.65 -1.27 14.71
N GLY A 98 2.78 -1.98 14.74
CA GLY A 98 2.96 -3.17 15.56
C GLY A 98 3.12 -2.77 17.04
N TYR A 99 2.20 -3.24 17.89
CA TYR A 99 2.14 -3.04 19.35
C TYR A 99 1.82 -1.62 19.87
N GLY A 100 0.54 -1.42 20.22
CA GLY A 100 0.14 -1.07 21.58
C GLY A 100 0.70 0.19 22.27
N ASN A 101 1.29 1.15 21.56
CA ASN A 101 1.62 2.45 22.13
C ASN A 101 0.98 3.56 21.30
N ILE A 102 -0.03 4.18 21.90
CA ILE A 102 -0.78 5.33 21.40
C ILE A 102 0.17 6.53 21.41
N ALA A 103 1.01 6.65 20.40
CA ALA A 103 1.73 7.88 20.11
C ALA A 103 2.33 7.77 18.71
N THR A 104 1.53 8.08 17.69
CA THR A 104 1.89 8.89 16.50
C THR A 104 0.73 8.75 15.50
N ALA A 105 -0.33 9.51 15.74
CA ALA A 105 -1.36 9.77 14.75
C ALA A 105 -1.79 11.23 14.89
N VAL A 106 -0.86 12.15 14.60
CA VAL A 106 -1.18 13.55 14.36
C VAL A 106 -0.43 13.94 13.10
N ALA A 107 -1.22 14.32 12.09
CA ALA A 107 -0.80 14.75 10.76
C ALA A 107 0.19 15.92 10.81
N ALA A 108 1.09 15.97 9.83
CA ALA A 108 1.75 17.20 9.39
C ALA A 108 1.17 17.59 8.03
#